data_AF-A0A9P6E213-F1
#
_entry.id   AF-A0A9P6E213-F1
#
_cell.length_a   1.000
_cell.length_b   1.000
_cell.length_c   1.000
_cell.angle_alpha   90.00
_cell.angle_beta   90.00
_cell.angle_gamma   90.00
#
_symmetry.space_group_name_H-M   'P 1'
#
loop_
_entity.id
_entity.type
_entity.pdbx_description
1 polymer ?
#
loop_
_entity_poly.entity_id
_entity_poly.type
_entity_poly.pdbx_seq_one_letter_code
_entity_poly.pdbx_strand_id
1 'polypeptide(L)'
;MVLHILEKGLCPNGMTLADLDNHEKLVQVLPEFKHGSTSLVSKIIVGFKKELGADGKKVPILRDYEGKVTLRMLLTHTSGLAYYYEPTDGTPPLKPFPFVTGRIEDFAVRALSQPLRLLLTLEAGFENSARLSKNLGLDIYWLGQFIVRCTGFNLRQALKKYIFEPLEIPSSELDVYIPPEHAARKAVMHTQSPTGSGFISIPFDIYTSEGDPPEGYAYIASGPLFGTIEAYTRILAETTWKLAIRDALAVQGIKLEPQKVSSCPLAFHQTFHFGQAFKSTIPGKGTGINLLQCEVAIAPTVSGRPPGSYGMVWTPQRLLTACLDIWYAIDEVTGKGYIYNYGPVQGSQHTYSDLLHAYTASSLC
;
A
#
# COMPACT_ATOMS: atom_id res chain seq x y z
N MET A 1 -3.99 -11.18 6.60
CA MET A 1 -5.27 -11.83 6.25
C MET A 1 -5.15 -12.81 5.09
N VAL A 2 -4.66 -12.41 3.89
CA VAL A 2 -4.50 -13.34 2.73
C VAL A 2 -3.74 -14.62 3.10
N LEU A 3 -2.59 -14.48 3.78
CA LEU A 3 -1.79 -15.63 4.22
C LEU A 3 -2.58 -16.57 5.15
N HIS A 4 -3.36 -16.01 6.08
CA HIS A 4 -4.21 -16.78 6.98
C HIS A 4 -5.29 -17.57 6.23
N ILE A 5 -5.93 -16.95 5.23
CA ILE A 5 -6.93 -17.62 4.37
C ILE A 5 -6.33 -18.83 3.66
N LEU A 6 -5.12 -18.67 3.11
CA LEU A 6 -4.42 -19.76 2.42
C LEU A 6 -3.97 -20.86 3.38
N GLU A 7 -3.44 -20.51 4.55
CA GLU A 7 -3.01 -21.46 5.57
C GLU A 7 -4.17 -22.29 6.12
N LYS A 8 -5.33 -21.67 6.33
CA LYS A 8 -6.54 -22.34 6.81
C LYS A 8 -7.33 -23.05 5.70
N GLY A 9 -6.84 -23.04 4.45
CA GLY A 9 -7.51 -23.68 3.33
C GLY A 9 -8.90 -23.10 3.04
N LEU A 10 -9.10 -21.81 3.32
CA LEU A 10 -10.40 -21.17 3.21
C LEU A 10 -10.76 -20.78 1.77
N CYS A 11 -9.86 -20.94 0.79
CA CYS A 11 -10.18 -20.61 -0.59
C CYS A 11 -10.89 -21.78 -1.30
N PRO A 12 -12.05 -21.58 -1.95
CA PRO A 12 -12.88 -22.67 -2.49
C PRO A 12 -12.20 -23.48 -3.60
N ASN A 13 -11.25 -22.88 -4.32
CA ASN A 13 -10.47 -23.56 -5.35
C ASN A 13 -9.27 -24.34 -4.80
N GLY A 14 -9.15 -24.47 -3.48
CA GLY A 14 -8.05 -25.18 -2.82
C GLY A 14 -6.69 -24.51 -3.02
N MET A 15 -6.65 -23.18 -3.22
CA MET A 15 -5.40 -22.43 -3.27
C MET A 15 -4.74 -22.41 -1.88
N THR A 16 -3.43 -22.70 -1.84
CA THR A 16 -2.64 -22.76 -0.61
C THR A 16 -1.43 -21.82 -0.67
N LEU A 17 -0.62 -21.76 0.39
CA LEU A 17 0.65 -21.01 0.39
C LEU A 17 1.65 -21.52 -0.67
N ALA A 18 1.56 -22.78 -1.09
CA ALA A 18 2.42 -23.31 -2.17
C ALA A 18 2.04 -22.75 -3.55
N ASP A 19 0.85 -22.16 -3.68
CA ASP A 19 0.30 -21.65 -4.94
C ASP A 19 0.52 -20.13 -5.13
N LEU A 20 1.34 -19.47 -4.30
CA LEU A 20 1.55 -18.01 -4.39
C LEU A 20 2.01 -17.52 -5.77
N ASP A 21 2.72 -18.38 -6.50
CA ASP A 21 3.24 -18.12 -7.85
C ASP A 21 2.41 -18.78 -8.97
N ASN A 22 1.26 -19.37 -8.63
CA ASN A 22 0.39 -20.05 -9.57
C ASN A 22 -0.67 -19.09 -10.15
N HIS A 23 -0.38 -18.58 -11.36
CA HIS A 23 -1.30 -17.70 -12.10
C HIS A 23 -2.67 -18.34 -12.35
N GLU A 24 -2.71 -19.62 -12.73
CA GLU A 24 -3.98 -20.29 -13.07
C GLU A 24 -4.90 -20.39 -11.86
N LYS A 25 -4.35 -20.63 -10.66
CA LYS A 25 -5.14 -20.57 -9.42
C LYS A 25 -5.53 -19.15 -9.04
N LEU A 26 -4.68 -18.15 -9.27
CA LEU A 26 -5.05 -16.75 -9.05
C LEU A 26 -6.27 -16.37 -9.90
N VAL A 27 -6.27 -16.68 -11.20
CA VAL A 27 -7.35 -16.27 -12.11
C VAL A 27 -8.67 -16.99 -11.87
N GLN A 28 -8.65 -18.14 -11.21
CA GLN A 28 -9.89 -18.78 -10.73
C GLN A 28 -10.58 -17.96 -9.62
N VAL A 29 -9.80 -17.21 -8.82
CA VAL A 29 -10.33 -16.31 -7.79
C VAL A 29 -10.52 -14.89 -8.34
N LEU A 30 -9.58 -14.40 -9.14
CA LEU A 30 -9.55 -13.08 -9.75
C LEU A 30 -9.52 -13.17 -11.29
N PRO A 31 -10.64 -13.55 -11.94
CA PRO A 31 -10.73 -13.71 -13.40
C PRO A 31 -10.37 -12.45 -14.19
N GLU A 32 -10.37 -11.27 -13.56
CA GLU A 32 -9.93 -10.02 -14.18
C GLU A 32 -8.48 -10.09 -14.65
N PHE A 33 -7.63 -10.89 -14.00
CA PHE A 33 -6.24 -11.10 -14.37
C PHE A 33 -6.03 -12.15 -15.46
N LYS A 34 -7.10 -12.82 -15.92
CA LYS A 34 -7.01 -13.78 -17.02
C LYS A 34 -6.55 -13.10 -18.30
N HIS A 35 -5.68 -13.76 -19.07
CA HIS A 35 -5.30 -13.32 -20.41
C HIS A 35 -6.52 -13.11 -21.31
N GLY A 36 -6.51 -12.03 -22.07
CA GLY A 36 -7.62 -11.66 -22.96
C GLY A 36 -8.87 -11.15 -22.24
N SER A 37 -8.84 -10.98 -20.92
CA SER A 37 -9.92 -10.33 -20.17
C SER A 37 -10.21 -8.93 -20.72
N THR A 38 -11.45 -8.46 -20.55
CA THR A 38 -11.82 -7.08 -20.87
C THR A 38 -11.37 -6.11 -19.77
N SER A 39 -10.98 -6.63 -18.60
CA SER A 39 -10.55 -5.81 -17.46
C SER A 39 -9.25 -5.07 -17.77
N LEU A 40 -9.18 -3.83 -17.27
CA LEU A 40 -7.98 -3.02 -17.32
C LEU A 40 -6.83 -3.57 -16.49
N VAL A 41 -6.99 -4.65 -15.71
CA VAL A 41 -5.86 -5.38 -15.09
C VAL A 41 -5.26 -6.46 -15.99
N SER A 42 -5.76 -6.60 -17.23
CA SER A 42 -5.15 -7.43 -18.30
C SER A 42 -4.60 -6.65 -19.53
N LYS A 43 -4.77 -5.32 -19.62
CA LYS A 43 -4.19 -4.39 -20.63
C LYS A 43 -3.02 -3.47 -20.21
N ILE A 44 -1.92 -3.34 -20.94
CA ILE A 44 -0.86 -2.34 -20.69
C ILE A 44 -1.14 -1.04 -21.46
N ILE A 45 -0.88 0.12 -20.85
CA ILE A 45 -0.86 1.41 -21.56
C ILE A 45 0.47 1.52 -22.33
N VAL A 46 0.39 1.60 -23.65
CA VAL A 46 1.57 1.74 -24.53
C VAL A 46 1.73 3.15 -25.12
N GLY A 47 0.77 4.03 -24.84
CA GLY A 47 0.77 5.41 -25.29
C GLY A 47 -0.60 6.05 -25.07
N PHE A 48 -0.78 7.25 -25.61
CA PHE A 48 -2.04 7.97 -25.60
C PHE A 48 -2.36 8.45 -27.01
N LYS A 49 -3.65 8.51 -27.35
CA LYS A 49 -4.08 9.15 -28.59
C LYS A 49 -3.76 10.66 -28.56
N LYS A 50 -3.66 11.28 -29.73
CA LYS A 50 -3.48 12.73 -29.86
C LYS A 50 -4.71 13.51 -29.44
N GLU A 51 -5.89 12.97 -29.74
CA GLU A 51 -7.18 13.54 -29.36
C GLU A 51 -7.54 13.21 -27.91
N LEU A 52 -8.21 14.16 -27.26
CA LEU A 52 -8.82 13.94 -25.94
C LEU A 52 -10.15 13.21 -26.09
N GLY A 53 -10.53 12.47 -25.05
CA GLY A 53 -11.86 11.88 -24.93
C GLY A 53 -12.93 12.95 -24.74
N ALA A 54 -14.20 12.54 -24.83
CA ALA A 54 -15.34 13.43 -24.60
C ALA A 54 -15.36 14.03 -23.18
N ASP A 55 -14.69 13.39 -22.22
CA ASP A 55 -14.49 13.83 -20.84
C ASP A 55 -13.25 14.72 -20.65
N GLY A 56 -12.59 15.12 -21.75
CA GLY A 56 -11.37 15.92 -21.72
C GLY A 56 -10.12 15.16 -21.26
N LYS A 57 -10.22 13.86 -20.97
CA LYS A 57 -9.09 13.05 -20.53
C LYS A 57 -8.29 12.51 -21.70
N LYS A 58 -7.04 12.12 -21.42
CA LYS A 58 -6.25 11.37 -22.40
C LYS A 58 -6.88 10.00 -22.65
N VAL A 59 -6.95 9.60 -23.92
CA VAL A 59 -7.41 8.26 -24.31
C VAL A 59 -6.21 7.32 -24.36
N PRO A 60 -6.09 6.33 -23.46
CA PRO A 60 -4.96 5.40 -23.48
C PRO A 60 -5.03 4.47 -24.69
N ILE A 61 -3.87 4.20 -25.29
CA ILE A 61 -3.69 3.13 -26.26
C ILE A 61 -3.30 1.88 -25.46
N LEU A 62 -4.12 0.84 -25.60
CA LEU A 62 -4.02 -0.37 -24.80
C LEU A 62 -3.49 -1.54 -25.64
N ARG A 63 -2.65 -2.36 -25.02
CA ARG A 63 -2.21 -3.66 -25.55
C ARG A 63 -2.50 -4.74 -24.52
N ASP A 64 -2.74 -5.98 -24.94
CA ASP A 64 -2.88 -7.08 -23.98
C ASP A 64 -1.57 -7.33 -23.21
N TYR A 65 -1.71 -7.66 -21.93
CA TYR A 65 -0.63 -8.17 -21.10
C TYR A 65 -0.59 -9.69 -21.20
N GLU A 66 0.53 -10.20 -21.71
CA GLU A 66 0.74 -11.64 -21.95
C GLU A 66 1.48 -12.34 -20.80
N GLY A 67 1.98 -11.59 -19.82
CA GLY A 67 2.68 -12.19 -18.69
C GLY A 67 1.72 -12.65 -17.58
N LYS A 68 2.27 -13.35 -16.59
CA LYS A 68 1.50 -14.01 -15.54
C LYS A 68 1.59 -13.23 -14.24
N VAL A 69 0.52 -12.53 -13.87
CA VAL A 69 0.41 -11.94 -12.53
C VAL A 69 0.15 -13.05 -11.51
N THR A 70 0.85 -13.03 -10.39
CA THR A 70 0.70 -14.00 -9.30
C THR A 70 0.25 -13.33 -8.01
N LEU A 71 -0.23 -14.11 -7.04
CA LEU A 71 -0.64 -13.58 -5.74
C LEU A 71 0.56 -12.98 -4.98
N ARG A 72 1.75 -13.58 -5.13
CA ARG A 72 3.01 -12.99 -4.63
C ARG A 72 3.25 -11.60 -5.21
N MET A 73 2.99 -11.41 -6.50
CA MET A 73 3.20 -10.10 -7.12
C MET A 73 2.27 -9.03 -6.55
N LEU A 74 1.03 -9.38 -6.24
CA LEU A 74 0.09 -8.48 -5.55
C LEU A 74 0.54 -8.18 -4.10
N LEU A 75 0.98 -9.21 -3.37
CA LEU A 75 1.51 -9.07 -2.00
C LEU A 75 2.83 -8.30 -1.91
N THR A 76 3.51 -8.04 -3.03
CA THR A 76 4.82 -7.37 -3.06
C THR A 76 4.85 -6.13 -3.94
N HIS A 77 3.69 -5.68 -4.45
CA HIS A 77 3.58 -4.53 -5.36
C HIS A 77 4.42 -4.64 -6.64
N THR A 78 4.60 -5.86 -7.14
CA THR A 78 5.38 -6.14 -8.37
C THR A 78 4.50 -6.50 -9.57
N SER A 79 3.17 -6.44 -9.43
CA SER A 79 2.20 -6.79 -10.48
C SER A 79 2.10 -5.77 -11.63
N GLY A 80 2.73 -4.60 -11.50
CA GLY A 80 2.68 -3.51 -12.48
C GLY A 80 1.39 -2.67 -12.46
N LEU A 81 0.56 -2.81 -11.43
CA LEU A 81 -0.58 -1.91 -11.21
C LEU A 81 -0.10 -0.57 -10.64
N ALA A 82 -0.64 0.54 -11.13
CA ALA A 82 -0.30 1.89 -10.68
C ALA A 82 -1.44 2.49 -9.87
N TYR A 83 -1.13 3.31 -8.87
CA TYR A 83 -2.13 3.97 -8.02
C TYR A 83 -3.04 4.89 -8.84
N TYR A 84 -2.44 5.65 -9.74
CA TYR A 84 -3.06 6.76 -10.42
C TYR A 84 -2.18 7.19 -11.59
N TYR A 85 -2.80 7.76 -12.63
CA TYR A 85 -2.08 8.40 -13.73
C TYR A 85 -2.43 9.89 -13.71
N GLU A 86 -1.45 10.71 -13.36
CA GLU A 86 -1.55 12.16 -13.43
C GLU A 86 -0.83 12.69 -14.67
N PRO A 87 -1.55 13.22 -15.65
CA PRO A 87 -0.93 13.87 -16.79
C PRO A 87 -0.17 15.14 -16.36
N THR A 88 1.05 15.32 -16.85
CA THR A 88 1.86 16.52 -16.57
C THR A 88 1.48 17.74 -17.40
N ASP A 89 0.59 17.58 -18.37
CA ASP A 89 0.14 18.63 -19.29
C ASP A 89 -1.20 19.27 -18.85
N GLY A 90 -1.62 19.01 -17.60
CA GLY A 90 -2.83 19.60 -17.02
C GLY A 90 -4.13 18.93 -17.47
N THR A 91 -4.07 17.86 -18.28
CA THR A 91 -5.28 17.09 -18.60
C THR A 91 -5.80 16.33 -17.37
N PRO A 92 -7.12 16.08 -17.26
CA PRO A 92 -7.65 15.42 -16.09
C PRO A 92 -7.19 13.96 -15.98
N PRO A 93 -7.19 13.41 -14.76
CA PRO A 93 -6.71 12.05 -14.50
C PRO A 93 -7.64 11.00 -15.07
N LEU A 94 -7.08 9.83 -15.45
CA LEU A 94 -7.85 8.77 -16.10
C LEU A 94 -9.04 8.29 -15.24
N LYS A 95 -8.81 8.12 -13.93
CA LYS A 95 -9.80 7.63 -12.99
C LYS A 95 -9.78 8.39 -11.66
N PRO A 96 -10.93 8.44 -10.96
CA PRO A 96 -10.96 8.92 -9.59
C PRO A 96 -10.19 7.97 -8.66
N PHE A 97 -9.92 8.43 -7.44
CA PHE A 97 -9.33 7.57 -6.43
C PHE A 97 -10.34 6.52 -5.94
N PRO A 98 -10.00 5.22 -5.91
CA PRO A 98 -10.99 4.20 -5.54
C PRO A 98 -11.42 4.27 -4.09
N PHE A 99 -10.59 4.83 -3.19
CA PHE A 99 -10.97 5.03 -1.79
C PHE A 99 -12.07 6.09 -1.61
N VAL A 100 -12.27 6.97 -2.59
CA VAL A 100 -13.35 7.96 -2.60
C VAL A 100 -14.64 7.35 -3.13
N THR A 101 -14.55 6.57 -4.21
CA THR A 101 -15.73 6.07 -4.92
C THR A 101 -16.27 4.75 -4.36
N GLY A 102 -15.40 3.89 -3.82
CA GLY A 102 -15.78 2.54 -3.44
C GLY A 102 -15.95 1.56 -4.60
N ARG A 103 -15.85 2.03 -5.85
CA ARG A 103 -16.20 1.23 -7.02
C ARG A 103 -15.10 0.28 -7.42
N ILE A 104 -15.45 -0.99 -7.63
CA ILE A 104 -14.50 -2.03 -8.07
C ILE A 104 -13.92 -1.68 -9.44
N GLU A 105 -14.68 -1.03 -10.32
CA GLU A 105 -14.20 -0.59 -11.63
C GLU A 105 -13.00 0.36 -11.53
N ASP A 106 -12.86 1.10 -10.42
CA ASP A 106 -11.76 2.03 -10.19
C ASP A 106 -10.49 1.32 -9.70
N PHE A 107 -10.54 0.05 -9.30
CA PHE A 107 -9.39 -0.73 -8.80
C PHE A 107 -8.35 -1.06 -9.88
N ALA A 108 -8.52 -0.51 -11.08
CA ALA A 108 -7.65 -0.74 -12.22
C ALA A 108 -7.24 0.59 -12.85
N VAL A 109 -6.00 1.01 -12.54
CA VAL A 109 -5.21 2.00 -13.28
C VAL A 109 -3.87 1.34 -13.62
N ARG A 110 -3.49 1.34 -14.90
CA ARG A 110 -2.32 0.61 -15.38
C ARG A 110 -1.11 1.53 -15.55
N ALA A 111 0.06 0.99 -15.18
CA ALA A 111 1.34 1.60 -15.44
C ALA A 111 1.77 1.42 -16.91
N LEU A 112 2.76 2.23 -17.33
CA LEU A 112 3.36 2.24 -18.67
C LEU A 112 4.31 1.05 -18.96
N SER A 113 4.40 0.04 -18.09
CA SER A 113 5.39 -1.03 -18.30
C SER A 113 4.97 -2.40 -17.73
N GLN A 114 5.68 -3.44 -18.16
CA GLN A 114 5.40 -4.83 -17.81
C GLN A 114 5.74 -5.10 -16.33
N PRO A 115 5.07 -6.06 -15.67
CA PRO A 115 5.43 -6.55 -14.34
C PRO A 115 6.88 -7.01 -14.37
N LEU A 116 7.68 -6.61 -13.37
CA LEU A 116 9.15 -6.69 -13.30
C LEU A 116 9.95 -5.63 -14.08
N ARG A 117 9.47 -5.09 -15.22
CA ARG A 117 10.20 -4.02 -15.92
C ARG A 117 10.06 -2.66 -15.22
N LEU A 118 9.00 -2.41 -14.45
CA LEU A 118 8.86 -1.16 -13.69
C LEU A 118 9.88 -0.96 -12.57
N LEU A 119 10.52 -2.03 -12.09
CA LEU A 119 11.68 -1.93 -11.20
C LEU A 119 12.96 -1.57 -11.96
N LEU A 120 13.02 -1.79 -13.28
CA LEU A 120 14.23 -1.71 -14.11
C LEU A 120 14.22 -0.55 -15.12
N THR A 121 13.06 -0.05 -15.57
CA THR A 121 12.95 0.92 -16.67
C THR A 121 13.08 2.41 -16.27
N LEU A 122 13.55 2.70 -15.06
CA LEU A 122 13.79 4.10 -14.64
C LEU A 122 15.10 4.70 -15.16
N GLU A 123 15.96 3.91 -15.83
CA GLU A 123 17.25 4.39 -16.37
C GLU A 123 17.21 4.81 -17.86
N ALA A 124 16.13 4.57 -18.60
CA ALA A 124 16.12 4.81 -20.06
C ALA A 124 15.00 5.74 -20.54
N GLY A 125 15.27 7.06 -20.52
CA GLY A 125 14.86 7.97 -21.60
C GLY A 125 13.42 8.51 -21.63
N PHE A 126 12.59 8.33 -20.60
CA PHE A 126 11.28 9.00 -20.53
C PHE A 126 11.36 10.35 -19.81
N GLU A 127 12.07 11.32 -20.40
CA GLU A 127 12.18 12.69 -19.84
C GLU A 127 10.94 13.56 -20.09
N ASN A 128 10.02 13.19 -20.99
CA ASN A 128 9.01 14.13 -21.49
C ASN A 128 7.53 13.69 -21.50
N SER A 129 7.14 12.59 -20.84
CA SER A 129 5.70 12.31 -20.70
C SER A 129 5.35 11.49 -19.46
N ALA A 130 4.57 12.13 -18.58
CA ALA A 130 3.95 11.57 -17.37
C ALA A 130 4.90 11.23 -16.21
N ARG A 131 4.65 11.89 -15.07
CA ARG A 131 5.16 11.45 -13.77
C ARG A 131 4.32 10.24 -13.35
N LEU A 132 4.80 9.02 -13.61
CA LEU A 132 4.20 7.86 -12.96
C LEU A 132 4.49 7.96 -11.46
N SER A 133 3.48 8.33 -10.69
CA SER A 133 3.49 8.20 -9.24
C SER A 133 3.45 6.71 -8.90
N LYS A 134 4.65 6.11 -8.92
CA LYS A 134 5.13 4.96 -8.14
C LYS A 134 4.04 4.03 -7.59
N ASN A 135 3.96 2.88 -8.26
CA ASN A 135 3.20 1.62 -8.15
C ASN A 135 2.78 1.04 -6.78
N LEU A 136 2.71 1.82 -5.71
CA LEU A 136 2.25 1.31 -4.43
C LEU A 136 0.76 1.63 -4.31
N GLY A 137 -0.09 0.64 -4.52
CA GLY A 137 -1.38 0.66 -3.84
C GLY A 137 -2.55 -0.04 -4.50
N LEU A 138 -2.63 -0.23 -5.83
CA LEU A 138 -3.81 -0.90 -6.39
C LEU A 138 -3.87 -2.42 -6.13
N ASP A 139 -2.72 -3.06 -5.93
CA ASP A 139 -2.65 -4.48 -5.60
C ASP A 139 -3.49 -4.85 -4.38
N ILE A 140 -3.44 -4.01 -3.35
CA ILE A 140 -4.08 -4.31 -2.07
C ILE A 140 -5.61 -4.29 -2.19
N TYR A 141 -6.18 -3.51 -3.12
CA TYR A 141 -7.62 -3.55 -3.42
C TYR A 141 -8.01 -4.91 -4.01
N TRP A 142 -7.17 -5.45 -4.90
CA TRP A 142 -7.35 -6.81 -5.44
C TRP A 142 -7.10 -7.89 -4.40
N LEU A 143 -6.20 -7.69 -3.44
CA LEU A 143 -6.08 -8.56 -2.27
C LEU A 143 -7.37 -8.53 -1.42
N GLY A 144 -8.01 -7.37 -1.29
CA GLY A 144 -9.35 -7.25 -0.70
C GLY A 144 -10.38 -8.11 -1.43
N GLN A 145 -10.43 -8.02 -2.76
CA GLN A 145 -11.32 -8.85 -3.58
C GLN A 145 -10.99 -10.34 -3.47
N PHE A 146 -9.71 -10.70 -3.41
CA PHE A 146 -9.26 -12.07 -3.19
C PHE A 146 -9.81 -12.63 -1.88
N ILE A 147 -9.73 -11.86 -0.80
CA ILE A 147 -10.26 -12.23 0.51
C ILE A 147 -11.77 -12.48 0.41
N VAL A 148 -12.51 -11.51 -0.14
CA VAL A 148 -13.97 -11.60 -0.27
C VAL A 148 -14.39 -12.86 -1.04
N ARG A 149 -13.71 -13.15 -2.15
CA ARG A 149 -14.05 -14.30 -3.01
C ARG A 149 -13.63 -15.64 -2.43
N CYS A 150 -12.54 -15.70 -1.68
CA CYS A 150 -12.18 -16.92 -0.97
C CYS A 150 -13.13 -17.17 0.20
N THR A 151 -13.50 -16.16 1.00
CA THR A 151 -14.23 -16.41 2.24
C THR A 151 -15.75 -16.31 2.11
N GLY A 152 -16.26 -15.70 1.04
CA GLY A 152 -17.68 -15.36 0.88
C GLY A 152 -18.16 -14.25 1.83
N PHE A 153 -17.24 -13.60 2.54
CA PHE A 153 -17.54 -12.49 3.47
C PHE A 153 -17.15 -11.18 2.81
N ASN A 154 -17.87 -10.10 3.09
CA ASN A 154 -17.35 -8.78 2.78
C ASN A 154 -16.08 -8.50 3.64
N LEU A 155 -15.27 -7.51 3.24
CA LEU A 155 -14.00 -7.25 3.92
C LEU A 155 -14.16 -6.91 5.41
N ARG A 156 -15.20 -6.15 5.78
CA ARG A 156 -15.50 -5.80 7.19
C ARG A 156 -15.75 -7.05 8.02
N GLN A 157 -16.60 -7.94 7.51
CA GLN A 157 -16.92 -9.22 8.14
C GLN A 157 -15.68 -10.12 8.26
N ALA A 158 -14.85 -10.20 7.21
CA ALA A 158 -13.62 -10.99 7.22
C ALA A 158 -12.61 -10.47 8.25
N LEU A 159 -12.38 -9.14 8.29
CA LEU A 159 -11.51 -8.51 9.29
C LEU A 159 -12.01 -8.76 10.71
N LYS A 160 -13.32 -8.59 10.93
CA LYS A 160 -13.93 -8.85 12.23
C LYS A 160 -13.70 -10.29 12.68
N LYS A 161 -14.06 -11.26 11.84
CA LYS A 161 -13.98 -12.69 12.16
C LYS A 161 -12.56 -13.20 12.34
N TYR A 162 -11.64 -12.80 11.46
CA TYR A 162 -10.31 -13.40 11.40
C TYR A 162 -9.22 -12.58 12.09
N ILE A 163 -9.47 -11.32 12.43
CA ILE A 163 -8.50 -10.44 13.10
C ILE A 163 -9.06 -9.86 14.39
N PHE A 164 -10.21 -9.17 14.34
CA PHE A 164 -10.66 -8.38 15.49
C PHE A 164 -11.21 -9.23 16.63
N GLU A 165 -12.10 -10.18 16.35
CA GLU A 165 -12.67 -11.09 17.36
C GLU A 165 -11.59 -11.92 18.08
N PRO A 166 -10.62 -12.55 17.39
CA PRO A 166 -9.52 -13.26 18.06
C PRO A 166 -8.62 -12.38 18.93
N LEU A 167 -8.56 -11.07 18.66
CA LEU A 167 -7.77 -10.09 19.41
C LEU A 167 -8.61 -9.27 20.41
N GLU A 168 -9.88 -9.63 20.57
CA GLU A 168 -10.84 -8.95 21.43
C GLU A 168 -10.94 -7.44 21.13
N ILE A 169 -10.80 -7.07 19.85
CA ILE A 169 -10.92 -5.68 19.38
C ILE A 169 -12.38 -5.43 19.01
N PRO A 170 -13.14 -4.63 19.78
CA PRO A 170 -14.51 -4.30 19.42
C PRO A 170 -14.57 -3.32 18.24
N SER A 171 -15.66 -3.35 17.48
CA SER A 171 -15.92 -2.36 16.41
C SER A 171 -15.94 -0.90 16.92
N SER A 172 -16.12 -0.69 18.23
CA SER A 172 -16.03 0.63 18.88
C SER A 172 -14.61 1.19 18.94
N GLU A 173 -13.60 0.34 18.71
CA GLU A 173 -12.17 0.68 18.81
C GLU A 173 -11.45 0.60 17.46
N LEU A 174 -11.84 -0.30 16.57
CA LEU A 174 -11.26 -0.44 15.23
C LEU A 174 -12.27 -1.03 14.26
N ASP A 175 -12.53 -0.34 13.14
CA ASP A 175 -13.43 -0.81 12.11
C ASP A 175 -13.13 -0.15 10.75
N VAL A 176 -13.59 -0.73 9.65
CA VAL A 176 -13.55 -0.10 8.30
C VAL A 176 -14.74 0.83 8.06
N TYR A 177 -15.75 0.77 8.91
CA TYR A 177 -16.89 1.69 8.95
C TYR A 177 -16.74 2.68 10.10
N ILE A 178 -17.21 3.92 9.93
CA ILE A 178 -17.28 4.90 11.02
C ILE A 178 -18.74 5.03 11.45
N PRO A 179 -19.13 4.46 12.60
CA PRO A 179 -20.44 4.73 13.17
C PRO A 179 -20.64 6.23 13.46
N PRO A 180 -21.87 6.76 13.38
CA PRO A 180 -22.14 8.17 13.67
C PRO A 180 -21.58 8.64 15.03
N GLU A 181 -21.62 7.78 16.05
CA GLU A 181 -21.07 8.04 17.39
C GLU A 181 -19.54 8.21 17.40
N HIS A 182 -18.83 7.71 16.39
CA HIS A 182 -17.39 7.87 16.23
C HIS A 182 -17.02 9.06 15.36
N ALA A 183 -17.94 9.54 14.53
CA ALA A 183 -17.68 10.67 13.63
C ALA A 183 -17.21 11.90 14.41
N ALA A 184 -17.73 12.12 15.63
CA ALA A 184 -17.32 13.22 16.50
C ALA A 184 -15.88 13.09 17.06
N ARG A 185 -15.31 11.87 17.09
CA ARG A 185 -13.94 11.59 17.55
C ARG A 185 -12.94 11.41 16.39
N LYS A 186 -13.44 11.40 15.15
CA LYS A 186 -12.60 11.23 13.95
C LYS A 186 -11.65 12.41 13.83
N ALA A 187 -10.35 12.12 13.68
CA ALA A 187 -9.35 13.15 13.42
C ALA A 187 -9.70 13.91 12.13
N VAL A 188 -9.62 15.24 12.19
CA VAL A 188 -9.90 16.11 11.05
C VAL A 188 -8.71 16.10 10.09
N MET A 189 -8.99 15.96 8.80
CA MET A 189 -7.95 16.03 7.78
C MET A 189 -7.58 17.48 7.52
N HIS A 190 -6.28 17.75 7.37
CA HIS A 190 -5.75 19.09 7.10
C HIS A 190 -4.96 19.09 5.79
N THR A 191 -4.88 20.22 5.09
CA THR A 191 -3.96 20.44 3.96
C THR A 191 -3.16 21.71 4.18
N GLN A 192 -2.05 21.90 3.47
CA GLN A 192 -1.33 23.18 3.50
C GLN A 192 -2.22 24.29 2.95
N SER A 193 -2.23 25.43 3.65
CA SER A 193 -2.88 26.63 3.14
C SER A 193 -2.29 27.01 1.79
N PRO A 194 -3.10 27.37 0.78
CA PRO A 194 -2.59 27.86 -0.51
C PRO A 194 -1.65 29.07 -0.38
N THR A 195 -1.79 29.84 0.69
CA THR A 195 -0.95 31.01 1.00
C THR A 195 0.34 30.66 1.75
N GLY A 196 0.56 29.38 2.08
CA GLY A 196 1.71 28.91 2.87
C GLY A 196 1.68 29.30 4.35
N SER A 197 0.60 29.92 4.84
CA SER A 197 0.51 30.46 6.20
C SER A 197 0.20 29.44 7.30
N GLY A 198 0.20 28.14 6.99
CA GLY A 198 -0.14 27.07 7.94
C GLY A 198 -0.98 25.98 7.30
N PHE A 199 -1.81 25.31 8.11
CA PHE A 199 -2.70 24.22 7.68
C PHE A 199 -4.16 24.64 7.79
N ILE A 200 -4.99 24.16 6.86
CA ILE A 200 -6.44 24.34 6.87
C ILE A 200 -7.13 22.98 6.89
N SER A 201 -8.23 22.85 7.60
CA SER A 201 -9.03 21.62 7.59
C SER A 201 -9.70 21.44 6.23
N ILE A 202 -9.79 20.20 5.76
CA ILE A 202 -10.48 19.84 4.52
C ILE A 202 -11.54 18.76 4.77
N PRO A 203 -12.68 18.81 4.08
CA PRO A 203 -13.57 17.66 4.02
C PRO A 203 -12.81 16.51 3.35
N PHE A 204 -12.71 15.38 4.04
CA PHE A 204 -12.07 14.19 3.52
C PHE A 204 -12.89 12.96 3.92
N ASP A 205 -13.69 12.53 2.96
CA ASP A 205 -14.58 11.40 3.09
C ASP A 205 -14.03 10.24 2.28
N ILE A 206 -14.07 9.08 2.92
CA ILE A 206 -13.69 7.81 2.35
C ILE A 206 -14.96 6.99 2.22
N TYR A 207 -15.08 6.27 1.12
CA TYR A 207 -16.21 5.36 0.93
C TYR A 207 -16.25 4.34 2.08
N THR A 208 -17.39 4.31 2.77
CA THR A 208 -17.72 3.31 3.79
C THR A 208 -19.17 2.86 3.60
N SER A 209 -19.49 1.66 4.08
CA SER A 209 -20.85 1.14 4.20
C SER A 209 -20.99 0.55 5.60
N GLU A 210 -22.19 0.57 6.17
CA GLU A 210 -22.44 -0.12 7.44
C GLU A 210 -22.64 -1.63 7.19
N GLY A 211 -23.33 -2.00 6.12
CA GLY A 211 -23.65 -3.38 5.78
C GLY A 211 -22.77 -3.93 4.67
N ASP A 212 -23.38 -4.76 3.84
CA ASP A 212 -22.77 -5.16 2.57
C ASP A 212 -22.65 -3.93 1.65
N PRO A 213 -21.51 -3.77 0.94
CA PRO A 213 -21.42 -2.79 -0.13
C PRO A 213 -22.46 -3.09 -1.23
N PRO A 214 -23.06 -2.07 -1.87
CA PRO A 214 -23.90 -2.27 -3.05
C PRO A 214 -23.17 -3.00 -4.17
N GLU A 215 -23.92 -3.58 -5.11
CA GLU A 215 -23.36 -4.24 -6.29
C GLU A 215 -22.40 -3.30 -7.05
N GLY A 216 -21.20 -3.80 -7.38
CA GLY A 216 -20.14 -3.02 -8.03
C GLY A 216 -19.28 -2.18 -7.09
N TYR A 217 -19.59 -2.17 -5.78
CA TYR A 217 -18.81 -1.47 -4.75
C TYR A 217 -18.14 -2.47 -3.81
N ALA A 218 -17.08 -2.02 -3.14
CA ALA A 218 -16.38 -2.80 -2.14
C ALA A 218 -15.75 -1.92 -1.07
N TYR A 219 -15.61 -2.48 0.13
CA TYR A 219 -14.70 -1.93 1.12
C TYR A 219 -13.28 -1.89 0.59
N ILE A 220 -12.55 -0.87 1.02
CA ILE A 220 -11.26 -0.52 0.46
C ILE A 220 -10.15 -1.11 1.33
N ALA A 221 -9.48 -2.15 0.82
CA ALA A 221 -8.43 -2.85 1.55
C ALA A 221 -7.13 -2.04 1.72
N SER A 222 -6.91 -0.99 0.90
CA SER A 222 -5.85 0.00 1.11
C SER A 222 -6.23 1.08 2.13
N GLY A 223 -7.51 1.10 2.50
CA GLY A 223 -8.19 2.21 3.13
C GLY A 223 -8.24 2.08 4.64
N PRO A 224 -8.70 3.14 5.31
CA PRO A 224 -8.57 3.30 6.75
C PRO A 224 -9.35 2.24 7.50
N LEU A 225 -8.60 1.50 8.30
CA LEU A 225 -9.08 1.06 9.59
C LEU A 225 -9.19 2.31 10.46
N PHE A 226 -10.41 2.71 10.78
CA PHE A 226 -10.69 3.79 11.71
C PHE A 226 -10.64 3.22 13.12
N GLY A 227 -9.74 3.75 13.93
CA GLY A 227 -9.63 3.29 15.30
C GLY A 227 -8.57 4.00 16.11
N THR A 228 -8.29 3.43 17.28
CA THR A 228 -7.28 3.94 18.20
C THR A 228 -5.92 3.28 17.97
N ILE A 229 -4.86 3.94 18.46
CA ILE A 229 -3.50 3.38 18.40
C ILE A 229 -3.45 2.09 19.21
N GLU A 230 -4.08 2.06 20.38
CA GLU A 230 -4.17 0.91 21.27
C GLU A 230 -4.77 -0.31 20.57
N ALA A 231 -5.88 -0.13 19.83
CA ALA A 231 -6.48 -1.21 19.08
C ALA A 231 -5.55 -1.75 17.98
N TYR A 232 -4.85 -0.85 17.28
CA TYR A 232 -3.91 -1.24 16.23
C TYR A 232 -2.68 -1.96 16.78
N THR A 233 -2.17 -1.60 17.97
CA THR A 233 -1.03 -2.31 18.59
C THR A 233 -1.31 -3.79 18.85
N ARG A 234 -2.57 -4.16 19.11
CA ARG A 234 -2.98 -5.56 19.30
C ARG A 234 -2.85 -6.37 18.00
N ILE A 235 -3.04 -5.75 16.84
CA ILE A 235 -2.78 -6.37 15.53
C ILE A 235 -1.28 -6.62 15.34
N LEU A 236 -0.44 -5.71 15.86
CA LEU A 236 1.03 -5.78 15.77
C LEU A 236 1.65 -6.86 16.68
N ALA A 237 0.87 -7.71 17.35
CA ALA A 237 1.38 -8.76 18.22
C ALA A 237 2.20 -9.84 17.47
N GLU A 238 3.21 -10.37 18.19
CA GLU A 238 4.32 -11.22 17.71
C GLU A 238 3.89 -12.46 16.90
N THR A 239 2.77 -13.08 17.25
CA THR A 239 2.28 -14.32 16.62
C THR A 239 1.89 -14.12 15.16
N THR A 240 1.42 -12.93 14.78
CA THR A 240 0.94 -12.61 13.43
C THR A 240 2.09 -12.49 12.43
N TRP A 241 3.29 -12.11 12.87
CA TRP A 241 4.36 -11.73 11.94
C TRP A 241 5.45 -12.76 11.70
N LYS A 242 5.67 -13.70 12.62
CA LYS A 242 6.65 -14.79 12.46
C LYS A 242 6.48 -15.58 11.15
N LEU A 243 5.26 -15.64 10.61
CA LEU A 243 4.96 -16.32 9.34
C LEU A 243 5.39 -15.51 8.10
N ALA A 244 5.36 -14.19 8.15
CA ALA A 244 5.61 -13.35 6.99
C ALA A 244 7.09 -12.92 6.83
N ILE A 245 7.87 -13.05 7.90
CA ILE A 245 9.30 -12.72 7.92
C ILE A 245 10.15 -13.76 7.19
N ARG A 246 9.69 -15.02 7.10
CA ARG A 246 10.43 -16.12 6.44
C ARG A 246 10.63 -15.95 4.93
N ASP A 247 9.95 -15.00 4.29
CA ASP A 247 9.90 -14.89 2.82
C ASP A 247 10.43 -13.56 2.26
N ALA A 248 11.49 -13.03 2.87
CA ALA A 248 12.17 -11.86 2.33
C ALA A 248 13.17 -12.29 1.24
N LEU A 249 12.69 -12.54 0.00
CA LEU A 249 13.34 -12.56 -1.34
C LEU A 249 14.80 -13.08 -1.53
N ALA A 250 15.69 -12.94 -0.56
CA ALA A 250 17.04 -13.49 -0.47
C ALA A 250 17.07 -15.03 -0.37
N VAL A 251 16.08 -15.68 0.25
CA VAL A 251 16.04 -17.16 0.35
C VAL A 251 15.90 -17.82 -1.02
N GLN A 252 15.27 -17.14 -1.98
CA GLN A 252 15.04 -17.66 -3.34
C GLN A 252 16.14 -17.29 -4.34
N GLY A 253 17.25 -16.68 -3.90
CA GLY A 253 18.34 -16.29 -4.79
C GLY A 253 17.99 -15.18 -5.80
N ILE A 254 16.83 -14.53 -5.65
CA ILE A 254 16.45 -13.37 -6.46
C ILE A 254 17.26 -12.18 -5.95
N LYS A 255 18.41 -11.94 -6.58
CA LYS A 255 19.16 -10.69 -6.41
C LYS A 255 18.39 -9.57 -7.11
N LEU A 256 17.66 -8.79 -6.32
CA LEU A 256 17.42 -7.40 -6.70
C LEU A 256 18.73 -6.66 -6.42
N GLU A 257 19.51 -6.38 -7.47
CA GLU A 257 20.62 -5.44 -7.35
C GLU A 257 20.05 -4.13 -6.81
N PRO A 258 20.51 -3.64 -5.64
CA PRO A 258 20.04 -2.37 -5.12
C PRO A 258 20.43 -1.30 -6.15
N GLN A 259 19.44 -0.79 -6.87
CA GLN A 259 19.68 0.34 -7.75
C GLN A 259 20.24 1.46 -6.89
N LYS A 260 21.34 2.06 -7.36
CA LYS A 260 21.74 3.37 -6.89
C LYS A 260 20.54 4.28 -7.14
N VAL A 261 19.89 4.72 -6.07
CA VAL A 261 18.94 5.83 -6.10
C VAL A 261 19.75 7.11 -6.35
N SER A 262 20.49 7.17 -7.46
CA SER A 262 21.20 8.37 -7.88
C SER A 262 20.20 9.26 -8.60
N SER A 263 19.97 10.42 -7.98
CA SER A 263 19.41 11.63 -8.61
C SER A 263 18.11 11.44 -9.39
N CYS A 264 17.01 11.08 -8.70
CA CYS A 264 15.67 11.35 -9.19
C CYS A 264 15.05 12.49 -8.37
N PRO A 265 14.81 13.68 -8.92
CA PRO A 265 14.27 14.85 -8.19
C PRO A 265 12.84 14.63 -7.64
N LEU A 266 12.20 13.52 -8.00
CA LEU A 266 10.86 13.13 -7.57
C LEU A 266 10.88 11.74 -6.91
N ALA A 267 11.93 11.48 -6.11
CA ALA A 267 11.78 10.67 -4.91
C ALA A 267 10.48 11.07 -4.20
N PHE A 268 9.71 10.12 -3.65
CA PHE A 268 8.68 10.49 -2.68
C PHE A 268 9.42 11.34 -1.66
N HIS A 269 9.18 12.66 -1.63
CA HIS A 269 9.86 13.51 -0.66
C HIS A 269 9.42 13.18 0.78
N GLN A 270 8.54 12.18 0.95
CA GLN A 270 7.93 11.75 2.21
C GLN A 270 8.34 10.32 2.65
N THR A 271 8.92 9.49 1.77
CA THR A 271 9.64 8.26 2.22
C THR A 271 11.09 8.55 2.62
N PHE A 272 11.53 9.82 2.55
CA PHE A 272 12.88 10.20 2.91
C PHE A 272 13.24 9.72 4.31
N HIS A 273 12.35 9.83 5.29
CA HIS A 273 12.77 9.51 6.65
C HIS A 273 12.70 8.02 7.01
N PHE A 274 11.69 7.28 6.54
CA PHE A 274 11.63 5.83 6.75
C PHE A 274 12.69 5.10 5.92
N GLY A 275 12.81 5.44 4.63
CA GLY A 275 13.86 4.90 3.78
C GLY A 275 15.27 5.28 4.24
N GLN A 276 15.46 6.43 4.91
CA GLN A 276 16.74 6.76 5.58
C GLN A 276 16.91 5.98 6.89
N ALA A 277 15.84 5.79 7.69
CA ALA A 277 15.89 5.01 8.91
C ALA A 277 16.19 3.52 8.64
N PHE A 278 15.68 2.98 7.53
CA PHE A 278 15.92 1.61 7.05
C PHE A 278 17.08 1.51 6.05
N LYS A 279 17.73 2.63 5.72
CA LYS A 279 18.92 2.64 4.87
C LYS A 279 20.01 1.79 5.51
N SER A 280 20.61 0.91 4.73
CA SER A 280 21.73 0.11 5.22
C SER A 280 22.95 0.97 5.55
N THR A 281 23.62 0.62 6.64
CA THR A 281 24.96 1.11 6.99
C THR A 281 26.05 0.51 6.10
N ILE A 282 25.75 -0.57 5.36
CA ILE A 282 26.69 -1.26 4.48
C ILE A 282 26.43 -0.82 3.03
N PRO A 283 27.42 -0.17 2.36
CA PRO A 283 27.28 0.21 0.96
C PRO A 283 26.94 -0.98 0.07
N GLY A 284 25.96 -0.81 -0.84
CA GLY A 284 25.53 -1.87 -1.76
C GLY A 284 24.64 -2.95 -1.15
N LYS A 285 24.25 -2.83 0.13
CA LYS A 285 23.17 -3.61 0.72
C LYS A 285 21.88 -2.77 0.70
N GLY A 286 20.84 -3.27 0.04
CA GLY A 286 19.54 -2.59 -0.09
C GLY A 286 18.58 -2.85 1.08
N THR A 287 17.29 -2.64 0.80
CA THR A 287 16.15 -3.14 1.57
C THR A 287 15.36 -4.14 0.70
N GLY A 288 14.70 -5.11 1.33
CA GLY A 288 13.77 -6.03 0.66
C GLY A 288 12.32 -5.63 0.89
N ILE A 289 11.37 -6.34 0.26
CA ILE A 289 9.94 -6.29 0.58
C ILE A 289 9.49 -7.69 0.99
N ASN A 290 8.76 -7.82 2.10
CA ASN A 290 8.15 -9.10 2.51
C ASN A 290 6.68 -9.23 2.05
N LEU A 291 6.05 -10.37 2.36
CA LEU A 291 4.64 -10.63 2.03
C LEU A 291 3.63 -9.78 2.83
N LEU A 292 4.08 -8.95 3.78
CA LEU A 292 3.26 -7.94 4.45
C LEU A 292 3.34 -6.57 3.78
N GLN A 293 4.01 -6.48 2.63
CA GLN A 293 4.29 -5.20 1.95
C GLN A 293 5.16 -4.26 2.80
N CYS A 294 5.92 -4.80 3.76
CA CYS A 294 6.86 -4.03 4.57
C CYS A 294 8.25 -4.00 3.93
N GLU A 295 8.95 -2.88 4.09
CA GLU A 295 10.39 -2.85 3.80
C GLU A 295 11.14 -3.64 4.88
N VAL A 296 12.05 -4.51 4.46
CA VAL A 296 12.86 -5.35 5.34
C VAL A 296 14.33 -4.94 5.26
N ALA A 297 14.95 -4.71 6.41
CA ALA A 297 16.38 -4.48 6.51
C ALA A 297 17.15 -5.79 6.24
N ILE A 298 17.98 -5.85 5.20
CA ILE A 298 18.86 -7.02 4.94
C ILE A 298 20.28 -6.84 5.51
N ALA A 299 20.52 -5.71 6.18
CA ALA A 299 21.75 -5.32 6.83
C ALA A 299 21.43 -4.29 7.94
N PRO A 300 22.33 -4.03 8.90
CA PRO A 300 22.06 -3.06 9.96
C PRO A 300 21.75 -1.68 9.38
N THR A 301 20.74 -1.00 9.93
CA THR A 301 20.25 0.27 9.38
C THR A 301 20.87 1.48 10.07
N VAL A 302 20.80 2.65 9.44
CA VAL A 302 21.28 3.93 10.01
C VAL A 302 20.59 4.25 11.34
N SER A 303 19.35 3.79 11.55
CA SER A 303 18.65 3.93 12.83
C SER A 303 19.08 2.92 13.90
N GLY A 304 20.13 2.12 13.66
CA GLY A 304 20.61 1.10 14.58
C GLY A 304 19.77 -0.19 14.61
N ARG A 305 18.82 -0.38 13.67
CA ARG A 305 18.01 -1.60 13.63
C ARG A 305 18.81 -2.76 13.03
N PRO A 306 18.68 -3.99 13.57
CA PRO A 306 19.38 -5.14 13.05
C PRO A 306 18.81 -5.64 11.71
N PRO A 307 19.55 -6.47 10.95
CA PRO A 307 19.00 -7.22 9.83
C PRO A 307 17.77 -8.04 10.26
N GLY A 308 16.74 -8.08 9.43
CA GLY A 308 15.48 -8.76 9.70
C GLY A 308 14.39 -7.83 10.23
N SER A 309 14.71 -6.67 10.80
CA SER A 309 13.70 -5.67 11.17
C SER A 309 12.94 -5.19 9.93
N TYR A 310 11.65 -4.91 10.08
CA TYR A 310 10.82 -4.43 8.98
C TYR A 310 9.78 -3.43 9.47
N GLY A 311 9.21 -2.68 8.54
CA GLY A 311 8.11 -1.79 8.85
C GLY A 311 7.52 -1.18 7.60
N MET A 312 6.50 -0.37 7.81
CA MET A 312 5.84 0.37 6.76
C MET A 312 5.52 1.76 7.27
N VAL A 313 5.65 2.73 6.38
CA VAL A 313 5.15 4.07 6.61
C VAL A 313 4.06 4.35 5.60
N TRP A 314 2.96 4.90 6.11
CA TRP A 314 1.92 5.47 5.29
C TRP A 314 1.97 7.00 5.45
N THR A 315 2.44 7.67 4.40
CA THR A 315 2.36 9.12 4.25
C THR A 315 1.45 9.42 3.05
N PRO A 316 0.37 10.19 3.20
CA PRO A 316 -0.43 10.60 2.04
C PRO A 316 0.40 11.50 1.11
N GLN A 317 0.23 11.28 -0.20
CA GLN A 317 0.96 11.95 -1.27
C GLN A 317 0.84 13.48 -1.19
N ARG A 318 1.85 14.24 -1.62
CA ARG A 318 1.85 15.73 -1.73
C ARG A 318 0.57 16.40 -2.29
N LEU A 319 -0.24 15.70 -3.10
CA LEU A 319 -1.54 16.22 -3.60
C LEU A 319 -2.62 16.27 -2.52
N LEU A 320 -2.49 15.40 -1.51
CA LEU A 320 -3.22 15.41 -0.27
C LEU A 320 -2.19 15.73 0.81
N THR A 321 -1.91 17.02 1.07
CA THR A 321 -1.15 17.47 2.26
C THR A 321 -1.87 17.19 3.59
N ALA A 322 -2.65 16.11 3.62
CA ALA A 322 -3.21 15.38 4.73
C ALA A 322 -2.13 15.03 5.75
N CYS A 323 -2.00 15.81 6.82
CA CYS A 323 -1.01 15.54 7.85
C CYS A 323 -1.51 14.45 8.82
N LEU A 324 -1.55 13.21 8.34
CA LEU A 324 -1.65 12.00 9.16
C LEU A 324 -0.54 11.07 8.70
N ASP A 325 0.63 11.19 9.32
CA ASP A 325 1.71 10.23 9.10
C ASP A 325 1.54 9.11 10.14
N ILE A 326 1.19 7.92 9.65
CA ILE A 326 1.12 6.70 10.47
C ILE A 326 2.29 5.79 10.08
N TRP A 327 2.96 5.28 11.10
CA TRP A 327 4.23 4.59 11.01
C TRP A 327 4.09 3.36 11.88
N TYR A 328 4.51 2.21 11.39
CA TYR A 328 4.79 1.11 12.28
C TYR A 328 6.09 0.41 11.91
N ALA A 329 6.77 -0.11 12.92
CA ALA A 329 7.96 -0.91 12.76
C ALA A 329 7.89 -2.10 13.72
N ILE A 330 8.39 -3.24 13.28
CA ILE A 330 8.50 -4.43 14.09
C ILE A 330 9.96 -4.87 14.02
N ASP A 331 10.57 -5.00 15.19
CA ASP A 331 11.90 -5.54 15.36
C ASP A 331 11.80 -6.93 15.97
N GLU A 332 11.98 -7.94 15.13
CA GLU A 332 11.95 -9.34 15.55
C GLU A 332 13.09 -9.68 16.52
N VAL A 333 14.26 -9.08 16.33
CA VAL A 333 15.45 -9.40 17.14
C VAL A 333 15.22 -9.03 18.59
N THR A 334 14.48 -7.94 18.83
CA THR A 334 14.16 -7.46 20.18
C THR A 334 12.73 -7.80 20.61
N GLY A 335 11.89 -8.33 19.72
CA GLY A 335 10.48 -8.62 19.97
C GLY A 335 9.61 -7.37 20.13
N LYS A 336 10.04 -6.21 19.62
CA LYS A 336 9.37 -4.92 19.85
C LYS A 336 8.59 -4.45 18.63
N GLY A 337 7.33 -4.07 18.85
CA GLY A 337 6.49 -3.37 17.87
C GLY A 337 6.33 -1.90 18.24
N TYR A 338 6.31 -1.04 17.24
CA TYR A 338 6.13 0.40 17.38
C TYR A 338 5.04 0.84 16.43
N ILE A 339 4.16 1.72 16.89
CA ILE A 339 3.27 2.49 16.05
C ILE A 339 3.30 3.94 16.50
N TYR A 340 3.28 4.84 15.55
CA TYR A 340 3.20 6.26 15.80
C TYR A 340 2.17 6.87 14.86
N ASN A 341 1.48 7.90 15.33
CA ASN A 341 0.55 8.69 14.54
C ASN A 341 0.85 10.16 14.82
N TYR A 342 1.34 10.87 13.79
CA TYR A 342 1.65 12.29 13.91
C TYR A 342 0.45 13.12 13.41
N GLY A 343 -0.18 13.86 14.33
CA GLY A 343 -1.03 14.98 13.99
C GLY A 343 -0.23 16.28 14.17
N PRO A 344 -0.20 17.20 13.20
CA PRO A 344 0.54 18.45 13.35
C PRO A 344 -0.08 19.28 14.47
N VAL A 345 0.73 19.61 15.48
CA VAL A 345 0.36 20.59 16.49
C VAL A 345 0.71 21.98 15.97
N GLN A 346 -0.28 22.87 15.94
CA GLN A 346 -0.12 24.26 15.53
C GLN A 346 1.02 24.92 16.35
N GLY A 347 2.10 25.35 15.69
CA GLY A 347 3.24 26.03 16.32
C GLY A 347 4.47 25.14 16.66
N SER A 348 4.46 23.84 16.36
CA SER A 348 5.64 22.99 16.56
C SER A 348 6.57 22.99 15.33
N GLN A 349 7.83 23.41 15.52
CA GLN A 349 8.92 23.31 14.52
C GLN A 349 9.84 22.11 14.80
N HIS A 350 9.31 21.00 15.32
CA HIS A 350 10.14 19.82 15.49
C HIS A 350 10.42 19.18 14.13
N THR A 351 11.69 18.98 13.82
CA THR A 351 12.08 18.26 12.61
C THR A 351 11.95 16.76 12.87
N TYR A 352 11.58 16.01 11.85
CA TYR A 352 11.44 14.55 11.91
C TYR A 352 12.72 13.83 12.40
N SER A 353 13.89 14.47 12.21
CA SER A 353 15.20 14.08 12.74
C SER A 353 15.22 14.01 14.27
N ASP A 354 14.61 15.01 14.93
CA ASP A 354 14.65 15.16 16.38
C ASP A 354 13.89 14.03 17.09
N LEU A 355 12.81 13.54 16.45
CA LEU A 355 12.02 12.41 16.95
C LEU A 355 12.75 11.07 16.80
N LEU A 356 13.44 10.84 15.68
CA LEU A 356 14.23 9.62 15.46
C LEU A 356 15.43 9.52 16.41
N HIS A 357 16.09 10.65 16.71
CA HIS A 357 17.18 10.71 17.68
C HIS A 357 16.72 10.59 19.14
N ALA A 358 15.57 11.18 19.50
CA ALA A 358 15.01 11.04 20.85
C ALA A 358 14.68 9.56 21.21
N TYR A 359 14.29 8.75 20.22
CA TYR A 359 13.95 7.33 20.44
C TYR A 359 15.14 6.37 20.45
N THR A 360 16.24 6.71 19.76
CA THR A 360 17.50 5.96 19.90
C THR A 360 18.15 6.22 21.26
N ALA A 361 17.90 7.39 21.88
CA ALA A 361 18.36 7.70 23.22
C ALA A 361 17.50 7.09 24.35
N SER A 362 16.19 6.95 24.17
CA SER A 362 15.28 6.42 25.21
C SER A 362 15.22 4.90 25.32
N SER A 363 15.91 4.18 24.43
CA SER A 363 16.04 2.71 24.45
C SER A 363 17.35 2.19 25.06
N LEU A 364 18.12 3.08 25.71
CA LEU A 364 19.35 2.78 26.44
C LEU A 364 19.23 2.89 27.99
N CYS A 365 18.00 2.89 28.54
CA CYS A 365 17.75 2.73 29.97
C CYS A 365 16.86 1.52 30.25
#